data_AF-A0A2J8R6M3-F1
#
_entry.id   AF-A0A2J8R6M3-F1
#
_cell.length_a   1.000
_cell.length_b   1.000
_cell.length_c   1.000
_cell.angle_alpha   90.00
_cell.angle_beta   90.00
_cell.angle_gamma   90.00
#
_symmetry.space_group_name_H-M   'P 1'
#
loop_
_entity.id
_entity.type
_entity.pdbx_description
1 polymer ?
#
loop_
_entity_poly.entity_id
_entity_poly.type
_entity_poly.pdbx_seq_one_letter_code
_entity_poly.pdbx_strand_id
1 'polypeptide(L)'
;YKEAPYQNVTEFDGQDACGSNSWTVVDIDPPLRSNDPKSQNHPGWLMRGLKPWTQYAIFVKTLVTFSDERRTYGAKSDIIYVQTDATNPSVPLDPISVSNSSSQIILKWKPPSDPNGNITHYLVFWERQAEDSELFELDYCLKGRVQSSAPL
;
A
#
# COMPACT_ATOMS: atom_id res chain seq x y z
N TYR A 1 -12.42 10.98 2.00
CA TYR A 1 -11.91 10.04 0.98
C TYR A 1 -11.96 8.61 1.53
N LYS A 2 -11.91 7.58 0.67
CA LYS A 2 -11.84 6.16 1.09
C LYS A 2 -11.21 5.30 0.00
N GLU A 3 -10.68 4.13 0.37
CA GLU A 3 -10.27 3.10 -0.60
C GLU A 3 -11.50 2.59 -1.36
N ALA A 4 -11.40 2.53 -2.68
CA ALA A 4 -12.49 2.18 -3.57
C ALA A 4 -11.99 1.31 -4.73
N PRO A 5 -11.95 -0.02 -4.56
CA PRO A 5 -11.54 -0.95 -5.62
C PRO A 5 -12.49 -0.95 -6.83
N TYR A 6 -13.72 -0.47 -6.64
CA TYR A 6 -14.76 -0.38 -7.66
C TYR A 6 -15.34 1.03 -7.71
N GLN A 7 -15.74 1.48 -8.91
CA GLN A 7 -16.25 2.83 -9.15
C GLN A 7 -17.77 2.94 -8.96
N ASN A 8 -18.30 2.39 -7.86
CA ASN A 8 -19.73 2.41 -7.53
C ASN A 8 -20.01 2.91 -6.10
N VAL A 9 -19.06 3.66 -5.54
CA VAL A 9 -19.11 4.20 -4.18
C VAL A 9 -20.15 5.32 -4.09
N THR A 10 -20.90 5.35 -2.99
CA THR A 10 -21.87 6.41 -2.69
C THR A 10 -21.46 7.23 -1.47
N GLU A 11 -22.01 8.45 -1.35
CA GLU A 11 -21.76 9.34 -0.22
C GLU A 11 -22.23 8.75 1.13
N PHE A 12 -23.14 7.78 1.11
CA PHE A 12 -23.73 7.15 2.29
C PHE A 12 -23.05 5.83 2.68
N ASP A 13 -22.01 5.42 1.94
CA ASP A 13 -21.37 4.12 2.16
C ASP A 13 -20.83 3.96 3.59
N GLY A 14 -21.33 2.93 4.27
CA GLY A 14 -20.89 2.57 5.63
C GLY A 14 -21.32 3.56 6.70
N GLN A 15 -22.27 4.46 6.41
CA GLN A 15 -22.90 5.32 7.41
C GLN A 15 -23.84 4.48 8.27
N ASP A 16 -23.53 4.32 9.56
CA ASP A 16 -24.43 3.69 10.52
C ASP A 16 -25.18 4.73 11.36
N ALA A 17 -26.21 4.27 12.08
CA ALA A 17 -27.01 5.12 12.97
C ALA A 17 -26.21 5.69 14.15
N CYS A 18 -25.01 5.16 14.39
CA CYS A 18 -24.09 5.59 15.46
C CYS A 18 -23.09 6.66 14.97
N GLY A 19 -23.17 7.06 13.70
CA GLY A 19 -22.28 8.08 13.10
C GLY A 19 -20.92 7.53 12.67
N SER A 20 -20.71 6.22 12.73
CA SER A 20 -19.57 5.58 12.08
C SER A 20 -19.75 5.68 10.57
N ASN A 21 -18.69 6.06 9.87
CA ASN A 21 -18.67 6.09 8.42
C ASN A 21 -17.41 5.38 7.91
N SER A 22 -17.49 4.81 6.71
CA SER A 22 -16.32 4.22 6.05
C SER A 22 -15.38 5.25 5.41
N TRP A 23 -15.74 6.53 5.53
CA TRP A 23 -15.06 7.65 4.90
C TRP A 23 -14.09 8.31 5.88
N THR A 24 -12.83 8.46 5.48
CA THR A 24 -11.92 9.34 6.21
C THR A 24 -12.25 10.80 5.87
N VAL A 25 -12.67 11.57 6.87
CA VAL A 25 -13.06 12.99 6.73
C VAL A 25 -11.96 13.87 7.30
N VAL A 26 -11.64 14.95 6.58
CA VAL A 26 -10.68 15.98 7.00
C VAL A 26 -11.31 17.34 6.73
N ASP A 27 -11.36 18.17 7.77
CA ASP A 27 -11.85 19.55 7.65
C ASP A 27 -10.71 20.47 7.23
N ILE A 28 -11.00 21.41 6.33
CA ILE A 28 -10.04 22.35 5.76
C ILE A 28 -10.61 23.75 5.95
N ASP A 29 -9.81 24.63 6.54
CA ASP A 29 -10.21 26.02 6.73
C ASP A 29 -10.32 26.75 5.38
N PRO A 30 -11.33 27.63 5.20
CA PRO A 30 -11.46 28.41 3.98
C PRO A 30 -10.27 29.36 3.80
N PRO A 31 -9.83 29.60 2.56
CA PRO A 31 -8.72 30.52 2.30
C PRO A 31 -9.11 31.94 2.70
N LEU A 32 -8.12 32.72 3.15
CA LEU A 32 -8.32 34.13 3.47
C LEU A 32 -8.78 34.89 2.24
N ARG A 33 -9.79 35.74 2.43
CA ARG A 33 -10.28 36.63 1.39
C ARG A 33 -9.21 37.68 1.07
N SER A 34 -8.69 37.67 -0.15
CA SER A 34 -7.80 38.73 -0.63
C SER A 34 -8.63 39.90 -1.16
N ASN A 35 -8.16 41.12 -0.93
CA ASN A 35 -8.73 42.34 -1.53
C ASN A 35 -8.16 42.60 -2.94
N ASP A 36 -7.09 41.91 -3.32
CA ASP A 36 -6.50 41.97 -4.65
C ASP A 36 -7.17 40.93 -5.56
N PRO A 37 -7.92 41.33 -6.61
CA PRO A 37 -8.56 40.40 -7.53
C PRO A 37 -7.58 39.49 -8.29
N LYS A 38 -6.27 39.78 -8.28
CA LYS A 38 -5.23 38.92 -8.85
C LYS A 38 -4.67 37.86 -7.90
N SER A 39 -4.88 38.02 -6.59
CA SER A 39 -4.41 37.09 -5.57
C SER A 39 -5.47 36.02 -5.30
N GLN A 40 -5.68 35.08 -6.23
CA GLN A 40 -6.57 33.94 -6.01
C GLN A 40 -5.81 32.78 -5.35
N ASN A 41 -6.09 32.54 -4.07
CA ASN A 41 -5.63 31.35 -3.36
C ASN A 41 -6.72 30.28 -3.41
N HIS A 42 -6.47 29.20 -4.15
CA HIS A 42 -7.39 28.07 -4.18
C HIS A 42 -7.30 27.28 -2.87
N PRO A 43 -8.43 26.82 -2.30
CA PRO A 43 -8.41 25.88 -1.18
C PRO A 43 -7.74 24.58 -1.62
N GLY A 44 -6.93 24.00 -0.75
CA GLY A 44 -6.22 22.76 -1.06
C GLY A 44 -5.76 22.03 0.19
N TRP A 45 -5.70 20.71 0.08
CA TRP A 45 -5.17 19.83 1.11
C TRP A 45 -4.38 18.71 0.47
N LEU A 46 -3.22 18.41 1.06
CA LEU A 46 -2.37 17.31 0.61
C LEU A 46 -2.64 16.08 1.46
N MET A 47 -3.31 15.09 0.87
CA MET A 47 -3.46 13.77 1.47
C MET A 47 -2.10 13.05 1.50
N ARG A 48 -1.76 12.45 2.63
CA ARG A 48 -0.48 11.74 2.86
C ARG A 48 -0.75 10.37 3.48
N GLY A 49 0.22 9.47 3.36
CA GLY A 49 0.11 8.11 3.95
C GLY A 49 -0.91 7.21 3.24
N LEU A 50 -1.20 7.47 1.96
CA LEU A 50 -2.05 6.64 1.13
C LEU A 50 -1.28 5.39 0.69
N LYS A 51 -1.98 4.27 0.51
CA LYS A 51 -1.38 3.07 -0.06
C LYS A 51 -1.01 3.32 -1.52
N PRO A 52 0.15 2.85 -1.99
CA PRO A 52 0.54 2.93 -3.40
C PRO A 52 -0.35 2.05 -4.28
N TRP A 53 -0.43 2.37 -5.57
CA TRP A 53 -1.22 1.66 -6.57
C TRP A 53 -2.67 1.35 -6.16
N THR A 54 -3.25 2.19 -5.31
CA THR A 54 -4.57 1.96 -4.70
C THR A 54 -5.53 3.03 -5.18
N GLN A 55 -6.72 2.61 -5.62
CA GLN A 55 -7.77 3.53 -6.05
C GLN A 55 -8.52 4.10 -4.84
N TYR A 56 -8.66 5.42 -4.81
CA TYR A 56 -9.38 6.16 -3.79
C TYR A 56 -10.56 6.92 -4.41
N ALA A 57 -11.71 6.87 -3.72
CA ALA A 57 -12.84 7.75 -3.97
C ALA A 57 -12.72 9.01 -3.12
N ILE A 58 -12.89 10.18 -3.73
CA ILE A 58 -12.71 11.49 -3.09
C ILE A 58 -13.85 12.41 -3.53
N PHE A 59 -14.43 13.15 -2.58
CA PHE A 59 -15.34 14.25 -2.85
C PHE A 59 -15.21 15.27 -1.72
N VAL A 60 -15.72 16.48 -1.94
CA VAL A 60 -15.75 17.55 -0.95
C VAL A 60 -17.17 18.07 -0.75
N LYS A 61 -17.45 18.54 0.46
CA LYS A 61 -18.73 19.15 0.83
C LYS A 61 -18.47 20.39 1.68
N THR A 62 -19.28 21.42 1.51
CA THR A 62 -19.18 22.62 2.35
C THR A 62 -19.73 22.33 3.74
N LEU A 63 -19.00 22.75 4.77
CA LEU A 63 -19.50 22.84 6.14
C LEU A 63 -20.01 24.27 6.37
N VAL A 64 -21.33 24.44 6.49
CA VAL A 64 -21.98 25.75 6.67
C VAL A 64 -22.71 25.79 8.01
N THR A 65 -22.71 26.96 8.66
CA THR A 65 -23.51 27.20 9.87
C THR A 65 -25.00 27.14 9.55
N PHE A 66 -25.76 26.51 10.43
CA PHE A 66 -27.22 26.44 10.33
C PHE A 66 -27.83 27.86 10.41
N SER A 67 -28.63 28.24 9.42
CA SER A 67 -29.47 29.45 9.46
C SER A 67 -30.95 29.03 9.41
N ASP A 68 -31.77 29.58 10.31
CA ASP A 68 -33.22 29.30 10.39
C ASP A 68 -33.97 29.65 9.10
N GLU A 69 -33.42 30.56 8.33
CA GLU A 69 -33.86 30.84 6.98
C GLU A 69 -33.34 29.72 6.07
N ARG A 70 -34.22 28.92 5.46
CA ARG A 70 -33.94 27.81 4.51
C ARG A 70 -33.19 28.23 3.23
N ARG A 71 -32.26 29.17 3.32
CA ARG A 71 -31.62 29.89 2.20
C ARG A 71 -30.34 29.22 1.72
N THR A 72 -29.72 28.33 2.48
CA THR A 72 -28.44 27.71 2.10
C THR A 72 -28.45 26.20 2.31
N TYR A 73 -28.69 25.47 1.21
CA TYR A 73 -28.24 24.10 1.08
C TYR A 73 -26.78 24.19 0.62
N GLY A 74 -25.82 23.79 1.46
CA GLY A 74 -24.40 23.84 1.10
C GLY A 74 -24.08 23.15 -0.24
N ALA A 75 -22.87 23.32 -0.75
CA ALA A 75 -22.45 22.70 -2.00
C ALA A 75 -21.72 21.36 -1.77
N LYS A 76 -21.77 20.48 -2.78
CA LYS A 76 -20.98 19.25 -2.84
C LYS A 76 -20.39 19.07 -4.23
N SER A 77 -19.23 18.44 -4.31
CA SER A 77 -18.66 17.98 -5.59
C SER A 77 -19.20 16.60 -5.94
N ASP A 78 -18.97 16.19 -7.20
CA ASP A 78 -19.06 14.79 -7.58
C ASP A 78 -17.93 13.97 -6.91
N ILE A 79 -18.13 12.65 -6.88
CA ILE A 79 -17.10 11.70 -6.45
C ILE A 79 -16.14 11.48 -7.62
N ILE A 80 -14.86 11.74 -7.39
CA ILE A 80 -13.78 11.41 -8.32
C ILE A 80 -13.04 10.17 -7.81
N TYR A 81 -12.52 9.40 -8.75
CA TYR A 81 -11.68 8.25 -8.46
C TYR A 81 -10.26 8.51 -8.94
N VAL A 82 -9.31 8.40 -8.03
CA VAL A 82 -7.89 8.64 -8.31
C VAL A 82 -7.09 7.44 -7.83
N GLN A 83 -6.22 6.92 -8.69
CA GLN A 83 -5.28 5.88 -8.32
C GLN A 83 -3.96 6.52 -7.92
N THR A 84 -3.40 6.10 -6.80
CA THR A 84 -2.05 6.52 -6.38
C THR A 84 -0.98 5.87 -7.25
N ASP A 85 0.17 6.53 -7.34
CA ASP A 85 1.30 6.03 -8.11
C ASP A 85 1.80 4.68 -7.57
N ALA A 86 2.38 3.90 -8.48
CA ALA A 86 3.11 2.69 -8.11
C ALA A 86 4.38 3.03 -7.33
N THR A 87 4.85 2.10 -6.51
CA THR A 87 6.16 2.18 -5.86
C THR A 87 6.86 0.84 -5.88
N ASN A 88 8.06 0.76 -5.31
CA ASN A 88 8.81 -0.49 -5.23
C ASN A 88 7.98 -1.56 -4.48
N PRO A 89 7.89 -2.80 -5.02
CA PRO A 89 7.18 -3.89 -4.34
C PRO A 89 7.90 -4.28 -3.04
N SER A 90 7.17 -4.94 -2.14
CA SER A 90 7.78 -5.62 -0.99
C SER A 90 8.54 -6.89 -1.41
N VAL A 91 9.18 -7.55 -0.43
CA VAL A 91 9.94 -8.77 -0.68
C VAL A 91 9.02 -9.93 -1.09
N PRO A 92 9.42 -10.78 -2.06
CA PRO A 92 8.72 -12.03 -2.34
C PRO A 92 8.64 -12.93 -1.10
N LEU A 93 7.57 -13.70 -0.99
CA LEU A 93 7.29 -14.53 0.18
C LEU A 93 7.69 -15.99 -0.04
N ASP A 94 8.01 -16.69 1.04
CA ASP A 94 8.22 -18.15 1.08
C ASP A 94 9.16 -18.69 -0.03
N PRO A 95 10.43 -18.25 -0.11
CA PRO A 95 11.38 -18.82 -1.05
C PRO A 95 11.69 -20.28 -0.69
N ILE A 96 11.51 -21.19 -1.64
CA ILE A 96 11.78 -22.62 -1.51
C ILE A 96 12.73 -23.04 -2.64
N SER A 97 13.83 -23.71 -2.28
CA SER A 97 14.78 -24.29 -3.23
C SER A 97 14.84 -25.80 -3.08
N VAL A 98 14.72 -26.53 -4.20
CA VAL A 98 14.91 -27.98 -4.25
C VAL A 98 15.84 -28.32 -5.42
N SER A 99 16.68 -29.32 -5.28
CA SER A 99 17.53 -29.81 -6.36
C SER A 99 17.06 -31.18 -6.83
N ASN A 100 16.90 -31.35 -8.14
CA ASN A 100 16.54 -32.63 -8.76
C ASN A 100 17.76 -33.30 -9.44
N SER A 101 18.86 -32.58 -9.57
CA SER A 101 20.16 -33.09 -10.06
C SER A 101 21.29 -32.20 -9.56
N SER A 102 22.52 -32.73 -9.53
CA SER A 102 23.69 -32.04 -8.98
C SER A 102 24.01 -30.68 -9.61
N SER A 103 23.43 -30.36 -10.77
CA SER A 103 23.63 -29.10 -11.50
C SER A 103 22.35 -28.28 -11.71
N GLN A 104 21.24 -28.65 -11.04
CA GLN A 104 19.97 -27.94 -11.18
C GLN A 104 19.37 -27.57 -9.82
N ILE A 105 18.80 -26.36 -9.78
CA ILE A 105 18.03 -25.85 -8.65
C ILE A 105 16.67 -25.41 -9.18
N ILE A 106 15.61 -25.93 -8.58
CA ILE A 106 14.24 -25.48 -8.75
C ILE A 106 13.98 -24.46 -7.63
N LEU A 107 13.79 -23.19 -8.01
CA LEU A 107 13.47 -22.10 -7.10
C LEU A 107 12.01 -21.70 -7.28
N LYS A 108 11.26 -21.61 -6.17
CA LYS A 108 9.87 -21.15 -6.14
C LYS A 108 9.70 -20.13 -5.02
N TRP A 109 8.76 -19.20 -5.21
CA TRP A 109 8.36 -18.22 -4.21
C TRP A 109 6.90 -17.83 -4.46
N LYS A 110 6.30 -17.16 -3.48
CA LYS A 110 4.99 -16.50 -3.59
C LYS A 110 5.16 -15.02 -3.93
N PRO A 111 4.13 -14.38 -4.52
CA PRO A 111 4.12 -12.94 -4.72
C PRO A 111 4.35 -12.15 -3.42
N PRO A 112 4.88 -10.92 -3.50
CA PRO A 112 4.98 -10.03 -2.36
C PRO A 112 3.59 -9.72 -1.78
N SER A 113 3.54 -9.44 -0.47
CA SER A 113 2.32 -8.98 0.22
C SER A 113 1.80 -7.68 -0.38
N ASP A 114 2.72 -6.77 -0.72
CA ASP A 114 2.47 -5.42 -1.17
C ASP A 114 3.15 -5.25 -2.53
N PRO A 115 2.49 -5.68 -3.63
CA PRO A 115 3.07 -5.60 -4.97
C PRO A 115 3.20 -4.15 -5.46
N ASN A 116 2.45 -3.22 -4.86
CA ASN A 116 2.54 -1.78 -5.08
C ASN A 116 2.45 -1.37 -6.57
N GLY A 117 1.78 -2.18 -7.38
CA GLY A 117 1.82 -2.11 -8.83
C GLY A 117 1.50 -3.45 -9.47
N ASN A 118 1.38 -3.45 -10.79
CA ASN A 118 1.40 -4.69 -11.56
C ASN A 118 2.85 -5.20 -11.64
N ILE A 119 3.09 -6.42 -11.16
CA ILE A 119 4.40 -7.05 -11.24
C ILE A 119 4.71 -7.38 -12.71
N THR A 120 5.83 -6.88 -13.22
CA THR A 120 6.24 -7.10 -14.62
C THR A 120 7.15 -8.33 -14.75
N HIS A 121 8.11 -8.48 -13.84
CA HIS A 121 9.08 -9.58 -13.82
C HIS A 121 9.73 -9.69 -12.44
N TYR A 122 10.50 -10.76 -12.22
CA TYR A 122 11.36 -10.96 -11.05
C TYR A 122 12.82 -10.98 -11.49
N LEU A 123 13.67 -10.25 -10.78
CA LEU A 123 15.12 -10.26 -10.99
C LEU A 123 15.74 -11.27 -10.02
N VAL A 124 16.47 -12.26 -10.55
CA VAL A 124 17.07 -13.35 -9.78
C VAL A 124 18.56 -13.36 -10.03
N PHE A 125 19.34 -13.36 -8.94
CA PHE A 125 20.79 -13.46 -8.97
C PHE A 125 21.22 -14.68 -8.15
N TRP A 126 22.29 -15.34 -8.58
CA TRP A 126 22.91 -16.44 -7.86
C TRP A 126 24.42 -16.34 -8.01
N GLU A 127 25.13 -16.79 -6.98
CA GLU A 127 26.57 -16.88 -6.99
C GLU A 127 27.01 -18.13 -6.23
N ARG A 128 28.22 -18.63 -6.55
CA ARG A 128 28.80 -19.76 -5.81
C ARG A 128 29.33 -19.25 -4.47
N GLN A 129 28.66 -19.62 -3.39
CA GLN A 129 29.16 -19.40 -2.04
C GLN A 129 30.36 -20.32 -1.77
N ALA A 130 31.36 -19.80 -1.06
CA ALA A 130 32.50 -20.62 -0.62
C ALA A 130 32.06 -21.57 0.50
N GLU A 131 32.70 -22.74 0.56
CA GLU A 131 32.57 -23.62 1.71
C GLU A 131 33.10 -22.90 2.97
N ASP A 132 32.49 -23.18 4.12
CA ASP A 132 32.92 -22.61 5.39
C ASP A 132 34.36 -23.05 5.71
N SER A 133 35.21 -22.10 6.10
CA SER A 133 36.61 -22.40 6.45
C SER A 133 36.71 -23.32 7.66
N GLU A 134 35.74 -23.25 8.58
CA GLU A 134 35.67 -24.12 9.75
C GLU A 134 35.55 -25.61 9.37
N LEU A 135 34.95 -25.93 8.22
CA LEU A 135 34.84 -27.32 7.75
C LEU A 135 36.22 -27.99 7.58
N PHE A 136 37.24 -27.21 7.21
CA PHE A 136 38.59 -27.74 6.98
C PHE A 136 39.41 -27.88 8.27
N GLU A 137 38.97 -27.25 9.37
CA GLU A 137 39.66 -27.27 10.66
C GLU A 137 39.12 -28.36 11.63
N LEU A 138 38.02 -29.01 11.26
CA LEU A 138 37.32 -29.98 12.12
C LEU A 138 37.89 -31.39 11.98
N ASP A 139 38.28 -31.99 13.12
CA ASP A 139 38.50 -33.44 13.23
C ASP A 139 37.18 -34.18 13.46
N TYR A 140 36.60 -34.68 12.37
CA TYR A 140 35.34 -35.41 12.38
C TYR A 140 35.43 -36.82 13.00
N CYS A 141 36.63 -37.37 13.24
CA CYS A 141 36.80 -38.63 13.96
C CYS A 141 36.48 -38.47 15.45
N LEU A 142 36.79 -37.30 16.02
CA LEU A 142 36.58 -37.00 17.44
C LEU A 142 35.24 -36.32 17.74
N LYS A 143 34.74 -35.48 16.82
CA LYS A 143 33.50 -34.71 17.03
C LYS A 143 32.20 -35.49 16.79
N GLY A 144 32.26 -36.69 16.20
CA GLY A 144 31.09 -37.49 15.86
C GLY A 144 30.29 -36.89 14.69
N ARG A 145 29.56 -37.74 13.94
CA ARG A 145 28.75 -37.28 12.81
C ARG A 145 27.55 -36.45 13.29
N VAL A 146 27.41 -35.25 12.76
CA VAL A 146 26.18 -34.45 12.91
C VAL A 146 25.04 -35.22 12.22
N GLN A 147 23.99 -35.56 12.98
CA GLN A 147 22.77 -36.12 12.39
C GLN A 147 22.12 -35.04 11.52
N SER A 148 22.04 -35.30 10.22
CA SER A 148 21.33 -34.47 9.25
C SER A 148 19.84 -34.40 9.60
N SER A 149 19.39 -33.36 10.29
CA SER A 149 17.97 -32.98 10.33
C SER A 149 17.65 -32.18 9.07
N ALA A 150 17.42 -32.88 7.95
CA ALA A 150 16.73 -32.28 6.82
C ALA A 150 15.24 -32.13 7.19
N PRO A 151 14.63 -30.94 7.10
CA PRO A 151 13.18 -30.82 7.27
C PRO A 151 12.47 -31.54 6.12
N LEU A 152 11.47 -32.35 6.47
CA LEU A 152 10.50 -32.95 5.54
C LEU A 152 9.59 -31.89 4.91
#